data_AF-A0A7S2PMS7-F1
#
_entry.id   AF-A0A7S2PMS7-F1
#
_cell.length_a   1.000
_cell.length_b   1.000
_cell.length_c   1.000
_cell.angle_alpha   90.00
_cell.angle_beta   90.00
_cell.angle_gamma   90.00
#
_symmetry.space_group_name_H-M   'P 1'
#
loop_
_entity.id
_entity.type
_entity.pdbx_description
1 polymer ?
#
loop_
_entity_poly.entity_id
_entity_poly.type
_entity_poly.pdbx_seq_one_letter_code
_entity_poly.pdbx_strand_id
1 'polypeptide(L)'
;MNRPKFTHDCAGKVHGENCIARCGEGYEGLAKQKTCEYPSFTNGMPDCVGSVCTQNFPVGTGVNSTDCDGIRTNETCMPSCRFGYSEVNATRLACQTTGALTASTLTCDPKECAPLTNYGAFRASTALTVQC
;
A
#
# COMPACT_ATOMS: atom_id res chain seq x y z
N MET A 1 -1.48 4.86 14.16
CA MET A 1 -0.67 4.18 15.19
C MET A 1 0.71 3.93 14.60
N ASN A 2 1.77 4.57 15.10
CA ASN A 2 3.13 4.38 14.61
C ASN A 2 3.76 3.21 15.39
N ARG A 3 3.81 2.01 14.80
CA ARG A 3 4.35 0.83 15.48
C ARG A 3 5.87 0.76 15.27
N PRO A 4 6.64 0.40 16.31
CA PRO A 4 8.10 0.42 16.22
C PRO A 4 8.62 -0.69 15.29
N LYS A 5 9.68 -0.37 14.53
CA LYS A 5 10.39 -1.30 13.63
C LYS A 5 11.02 -2.50 14.36
N PHE A 6 11.30 -2.35 15.65
CA PHE A 6 11.94 -3.37 16.48
C PHE A 6 11.16 -3.57 17.78
N THR A 7 11.17 -4.79 18.31
CA THR A 7 10.69 -5.10 19.66
C THR A 7 11.76 -5.87 20.41
N HIS A 8 11.91 -5.60 21.72
CA HIS A 8 12.93 -6.23 22.55
C HIS A 8 12.50 -6.31 24.02
N ASP A 9 13.13 -7.20 24.76
CA ASP A 9 13.01 -7.37 26.22
C ASP A 9 14.31 -6.99 26.96
N CYS A 10 15.21 -6.25 26.30
CA CYS A 10 16.51 -5.84 26.84
C CYS A 10 16.47 -4.74 27.91
N ALA A 11 15.29 -4.17 28.20
CA ALA A 11 15.18 -3.10 29.20
C ALA A 11 15.44 -3.68 30.61
N GLY A 12 16.36 -3.05 31.36
CA GLY A 12 16.67 -3.44 32.74
C GLY A 12 17.59 -4.65 32.90
N LYS A 13 18.18 -5.19 31.82
CA LYS A 13 19.10 -6.33 31.89
C LYS A 13 20.43 -5.94 32.53
N VAL A 14 20.93 -6.78 33.43
CA VAL A 14 22.23 -6.58 34.12
C VAL A 14 23.36 -7.35 33.42
N HIS A 15 24.61 -7.06 33.79
CA HIS A 15 25.80 -7.69 33.19
C HIS A 15 25.69 -9.23 33.24
N GLY A 16 25.90 -9.88 32.09
CA GLY A 16 25.80 -11.33 31.91
C GLY A 16 24.41 -11.84 31.56
N GLU A 17 23.37 -11.00 31.61
CA GLU A 17 22.02 -11.41 31.21
C GLU A 17 21.80 -11.34 29.70
N ASN A 18 20.90 -12.21 29.23
CA ASN A 18 20.50 -12.28 27.84
C ASN A 18 19.13 -11.63 27.60
N CYS A 19 18.96 -11.08 26.41
CA CYS A 19 17.70 -10.62 25.85
C CYS A 19 17.64 -10.90 24.35
N ILE A 20 16.47 -10.73 23.75
CA ILE A 20 16.25 -10.97 22.32
C ILE A 20 15.69 -9.70 21.70
N ALA A 21 16.37 -9.20 20.66
CA ALA A 21 15.85 -8.18 19.79
C ALA A 21 15.27 -8.84 18.53
N ARG A 22 14.01 -8.55 18.23
CA ARG A 22 13.28 -9.10 17.08
C ARG A 22 12.63 -7.98 16.27
N CYS A 23 12.27 -8.30 15.03
CA CYS A 23 11.55 -7.36 14.19
C CYS A 23 10.14 -7.13 14.71
N GLY A 24 9.67 -5.88 14.61
CA GLY A 24 8.30 -5.52 14.94
C GLY A 24 7.31 -6.06 13.90
N GLU A 25 6.02 -5.93 14.18
CA GLU A 25 4.98 -6.34 13.23
C GLU A 25 5.12 -5.59 11.89
N GLY A 26 4.96 -6.31 10.79
CA GLY A 26 5.17 -5.81 9.44
C GLY A 26 6.64 -5.79 9.02
N TYR A 27 7.57 -6.24 9.85
CA TYR A 27 8.98 -6.35 9.50
C TYR A 27 9.47 -7.78 9.61
N GLU A 28 10.30 -8.18 8.65
CA GLU A 28 10.93 -9.48 8.57
C GLU A 28 12.45 -9.34 8.77
N GLY A 29 13.04 -10.32 9.45
CA GLY A 29 14.47 -10.35 9.72
C GLY A 29 14.81 -11.36 10.82
N LEU A 30 16.08 -11.75 10.88
CA LEU A 30 16.56 -12.69 11.89
C LEU A 30 16.64 -11.98 13.25
N ALA A 31 15.96 -12.54 14.25
CA ALA A 31 16.10 -12.07 15.63
C ALA A 31 17.54 -12.30 16.12
N LYS A 32 18.07 -11.34 16.89
CA LYS A 32 19.41 -11.43 17.46
C LYS A 32 19.29 -11.55 18.98
N GLN A 33 19.87 -12.62 19.53
CA GLN A 33 20.13 -12.72 20.95
C GLN A 33 21.30 -11.81 21.32
N LYS A 34 21.11 -11.06 22.39
CA LYS A 34 22.04 -10.07 22.92
C LYS A 34 22.37 -10.42 24.35
N THR A 35 23.60 -10.14 24.73
CA THR A 35 24.08 -10.27 26.10
C THR A 35 24.47 -8.88 26.58
N CYS A 36 24.07 -8.51 27.79
CA CYS A 36 24.48 -7.26 28.42
C CYS A 36 25.93 -7.40 28.90
N GLU A 37 26.85 -6.77 28.19
CA GLU A 37 28.27 -6.66 28.54
C GLU A 37 28.58 -5.20 28.81
N TYR A 38 28.45 -4.78 30.08
CA TYR A 38 28.68 -3.40 30.51
C TYR A 38 29.86 -2.75 29.76
N PRO A 39 29.67 -1.60 29.10
CA PRO A 39 28.50 -0.71 29.15
C PRO A 39 27.46 -0.94 28.03
N SER A 40 27.52 -2.03 27.26
CA SER A 40 26.75 -2.18 26.02
C SER A 40 26.12 -3.58 25.84
N PHE A 41 25.28 -3.74 24.81
CA PHE A 41 24.78 -5.06 24.40
C PHE A 41 25.57 -5.59 23.22
N THR A 42 25.88 -6.88 23.26
CA THR A 42 26.51 -7.59 22.16
C THR A 42 25.60 -7.70 20.93
N ASN A 43 26.16 -8.13 19.79
CA ASN A 43 25.47 -8.52 18.56
C ASN A 43 24.64 -7.46 17.81
N GLY A 44 24.71 -6.16 18.14
CA GLY A 44 24.06 -5.10 17.35
C GLY A 44 22.54 -5.27 17.18
N MET A 45 21.87 -4.40 16.42
CA MET A 45 20.43 -4.59 16.14
C MET A 45 20.21 -5.58 14.99
N PRO A 46 19.07 -6.31 14.97
CA PRO A 46 18.71 -7.14 13.83
C PRO A 46 18.46 -6.28 12.58
N ASP A 47 18.72 -6.85 11.41
CA ASP A 47 18.46 -6.21 10.13
C ASP A 47 17.01 -6.47 9.74
N CYS A 48 16.12 -5.58 10.18
CA CYS A 48 14.69 -5.69 9.90
C CYS A 48 14.34 -4.93 8.61
N VAL A 49 13.75 -5.65 7.66
CA VAL A 49 13.24 -5.12 6.39
C VAL A 49 11.71 -5.14 6.41
N GLY A 50 11.07 -4.19 5.73
CA GLY A 50 9.61 -4.19 5.62
C GLY A 50 9.13 -5.42 4.88
N SER A 51 8.07 -6.06 5.40
CA SER A 51 7.39 -7.19 4.77
C SER A 51 6.51 -6.68 3.65
N VAL A 52 6.34 -7.48 2.60
CA VAL A 52 5.52 -7.13 1.45
C VAL A 52 4.04 -7.15 1.83
N CYS A 53 3.30 -6.10 1.47
CA CYS A 53 1.85 -6.12 1.60
C CYS A 53 1.23 -7.00 0.52
N THR A 54 0.32 -7.88 0.93
CA THR A 54 -0.41 -8.80 0.02
C THR A 54 -1.93 -8.70 0.17
N GLN A 55 -2.41 -7.91 1.12
CA GLN A 55 -3.83 -7.76 1.45
C GLN A 55 -4.36 -6.35 1.14
N ASN A 56 -5.68 -6.24 0.98
CA ASN A 56 -6.38 -4.98 0.65
C ASN A 56 -5.90 -4.30 -0.64
N PHE A 57 -5.51 -5.10 -1.64
CA PHE A 57 -5.21 -4.56 -2.96
C PHE A 57 -6.47 -3.91 -3.57
N PRO A 58 -6.32 -2.73 -4.20
CA PRO A 58 -7.44 -2.07 -4.86
C PRO A 58 -7.87 -2.93 -6.06
N VAL A 59 -9.02 -3.57 -5.91
CA VAL A 59 -9.65 -4.39 -6.94
C VAL A 59 -10.93 -3.72 -7.39
N GLY A 60 -11.15 -3.65 -8.71
CA GLY A 60 -12.31 -3.00 -9.29
C GLY A 60 -12.23 -2.97 -10.81
N THR A 61 -13.37 -2.72 -11.45
CA THR A 61 -13.44 -2.56 -12.90
C THR A 61 -12.55 -1.40 -13.34
N GLY A 62 -11.68 -1.62 -14.33
CA GLY A 62 -10.80 -0.56 -14.83
C GLY A 62 -9.66 -0.16 -13.89
N VAL A 63 -9.51 -0.77 -12.72
CA VAL A 63 -8.40 -0.45 -11.78
C VAL A 63 -7.08 -1.07 -12.26
N ASN A 64 -5.99 -0.34 -12.05
CA ASN A 64 -4.61 -0.76 -12.24
C ASN A 64 -3.84 -0.57 -10.93
N SER A 65 -3.46 -1.69 -10.31
CA SER A 65 -2.74 -1.74 -9.04
C SER A 65 -1.27 -2.13 -9.20
N THR A 66 -0.70 -2.08 -10.40
CA THR A 66 0.66 -2.55 -10.69
C THR A 66 1.71 -1.78 -9.88
N ASP A 67 1.48 -0.49 -9.61
CA ASP A 67 2.34 0.35 -8.78
C ASP A 67 2.35 -0.08 -7.30
N CYS A 68 1.33 -0.81 -6.87
CA CYS A 68 1.22 -1.34 -5.51
C CYS A 68 1.78 -2.76 -5.36
N ASP A 69 2.23 -3.38 -6.46
CA ASP A 69 2.77 -4.73 -6.40
C ASP A 69 4.15 -4.73 -5.74
N GLY A 70 4.35 -5.65 -4.80
CA GLY A 70 5.63 -5.80 -4.12
C GLY A 70 6.00 -4.70 -3.11
N ILE A 71 5.13 -3.72 -2.83
CA ILE A 71 5.44 -2.66 -1.86
C ILE A 71 5.52 -3.21 -0.44
N ARG A 72 6.44 -2.66 0.35
CA ARG A 72 6.78 -3.11 1.70
C ARG A 72 6.22 -2.19 2.77
N THR A 73 6.19 -2.67 4.00
CA THR A 73 5.76 -1.88 5.17
C THR A 73 6.49 -0.53 5.22
N ASN A 74 5.73 0.56 5.44
CA ASN A 74 6.14 1.97 5.33
C ASN A 74 6.40 2.52 3.91
N GLU A 75 6.21 1.72 2.86
CA GLU A 75 6.17 2.22 1.48
C GLU A 75 4.75 2.63 1.09
N THR A 76 4.67 3.43 0.03
CA THR A 76 3.39 3.91 -0.51
C THR A 76 3.36 3.73 -2.02
N CYS A 77 2.18 3.45 -2.54
CA CYS A 77 1.90 3.34 -3.97
C CYS A 77 0.71 4.22 -4.36
N MET A 78 0.55 4.47 -5.65
CA MET A 78 -0.61 5.14 -6.23
C MET A 78 -1.28 4.23 -7.27
N PRO A 79 -2.44 3.62 -6.94
CA PRO A 79 -3.21 2.92 -7.96
C PRO A 79 -3.77 3.91 -8.99
N SER A 80 -3.94 3.46 -10.23
CA SER A 80 -4.43 4.26 -11.35
C SER A 80 -5.58 3.57 -12.07
N CYS A 81 -6.31 4.29 -12.90
CA CYS A 81 -7.30 3.68 -13.79
C CYS A 81 -6.69 3.34 -15.17
N ARG A 82 -7.14 2.25 -15.75
CA ARG A 82 -6.77 1.82 -17.11
C ARG A 82 -7.31 2.80 -18.15
N PHE A 83 -6.74 2.76 -19.35
CA PHE A 83 -7.25 3.51 -20.49
C PHE A 83 -8.75 3.21 -20.72
N GLY A 84 -9.51 4.25 -21.05
CA GLY A 84 -10.98 4.17 -21.17
C GLY A 84 -11.74 4.39 -19.86
N TYR A 85 -11.05 4.59 -18.73
CA TYR A 85 -11.66 4.93 -17.44
C TYR A 85 -11.15 6.28 -16.91
N SER A 86 -11.96 6.95 -16.10
CA SER A 86 -11.67 8.19 -15.38
C SER A 86 -11.45 7.89 -13.90
N GLU A 87 -10.44 8.51 -13.31
CA GLU A 87 -10.10 8.36 -11.90
C GLU A 87 -11.04 9.20 -11.02
N VAL A 88 -11.69 8.55 -10.07
CA VAL A 88 -12.55 9.20 -9.07
C VAL A 88 -12.03 8.81 -7.68
N ASN A 89 -11.75 9.80 -6.84
CA ASN A 89 -11.23 9.61 -5.47
C ASN A 89 -9.92 8.78 -5.40
N ALA A 90 -9.00 9.01 -6.33
CA ALA A 90 -7.67 8.41 -6.28
C ALA A 90 -6.93 8.83 -5.01
N THR A 91 -6.46 7.84 -4.25
CA THR A 91 -5.75 8.05 -2.99
C THR A 91 -4.48 7.22 -2.97
N ARG A 92 -3.40 7.81 -2.43
CA ARG A 92 -2.15 7.09 -2.16
C ARG A 92 -2.42 6.01 -1.11
N LEU A 93 -2.04 4.77 -1.42
CA LEU A 93 -2.14 3.68 -0.47
C LEU A 93 -0.80 3.49 0.23
N ALA A 94 -0.85 3.18 1.52
CA ALA A 94 0.33 2.87 2.32
C ALA A 94 0.28 1.41 2.77
N CYS A 95 1.41 0.72 2.72
CA CYS A 95 1.52 -0.61 3.27
C CYS A 95 1.65 -0.55 4.79
N GLN A 96 0.66 -1.12 5.47
CA GLN A 96 0.56 -1.13 6.93
C GLN A 96 1.38 -2.29 7.52
N THR A 97 1.70 -2.15 8.80
CA THR A 97 2.38 -3.19 9.59
C THR A 97 1.57 -4.48 9.76
N THR A 98 0.29 -4.47 9.40
CA THR A 98 -0.58 -5.65 9.35
C THR A 98 -0.36 -6.51 8.10
N GLY A 99 0.44 -6.05 7.13
CA GLY A 99 0.60 -6.72 5.84
C GLY A 99 -0.50 -6.37 4.83
N ALA A 100 -1.33 -5.36 5.14
CA ALA A 100 -2.40 -4.88 4.29
C ALA A 100 -2.15 -3.44 3.83
N LEU A 101 -2.59 -3.12 2.62
CA LEU A 101 -2.67 -1.73 2.17
C LEU A 101 -3.79 -0.99 2.92
N THR A 102 -3.63 0.32 3.07
CA THR A 102 -4.72 1.20 3.50
C THR A 102 -5.92 1.05 2.57
N ALA A 103 -7.13 1.26 3.10
CA ALA A 103 -8.34 1.20 2.30
C ALA A 103 -8.25 2.12 1.07
N SER A 104 -8.58 1.56 -0.10
CA SER A 104 -8.68 2.32 -1.33
C SER A 104 -10.10 2.80 -1.53
N THR A 105 -10.25 4.09 -1.86
CA THR A 105 -11.51 4.69 -2.30
C THR A 105 -11.53 4.93 -3.81
N LEU A 106 -10.49 4.49 -4.52
CA LEU A 106 -10.37 4.69 -5.97
C LEU A 106 -11.53 3.99 -6.67
N THR A 107 -12.28 4.77 -7.43
CA THR A 107 -13.31 4.29 -8.35
C THR A 107 -12.90 4.67 -9.77
N CYS A 108 -13.09 3.74 -10.70
CA CYS A 108 -12.79 3.94 -12.11
C CYS A 108 -14.08 3.91 -12.91
N ASP A 109 -14.54 5.07 -13.35
CA ASP A 109 -15.77 5.19 -14.16
C ASP A 109 -15.44 5.14 -15.65
N PRO A 110 -16.22 4.41 -16.48
CA PRO A 110 -15.98 4.37 -17.91
C PRO A 110 -16.11 5.77 -18.53
N LYS A 111 -15.16 6.12 -19.40
CA LYS A 111 -15.18 7.38 -20.14
C LYS A 111 -16.27 7.33 -21.20
N GLU A 112 -17.07 8.38 -21.26
CA GLU A 112 -17.99 8.59 -22.37
C GLU A 112 -17.21 8.89 -23.65
N CYS A 113 -17.69 8.37 -24.78
CA CYS A 113 -17.17 8.74 -26.09
C CYS A 113 -17.45 10.22 -26.36
N ALA A 114 -16.56 10.87 -27.11
CA ALA A 114 -16.84 12.20 -27.63
C ALA A 114 -18.16 12.19 -28.43
N PRO A 115 -18.96 13.27 -28.37
CA PRO A 115 -20.22 13.33 -29.10
C PRO A 115 -19.96 13.11 -30.59
N LEU A 116 -20.88 12.38 -31.24
CA LEU A 116 -20.76 12.05 -32.67
C LEU A 116 -20.64 13.30 -33.56
N THR A 117 -21.08 14.46 -33.07
CA THR A 117 -20.92 15.77 -33.73
C THR A 117 -19.47 16.20 -33.93
N ASN A 118 -18.52 15.67 -33.15
CA ASN A 118 -17.08 15.88 -33.38
C ASN A 118 -16.54 15.07 -34.55
N TYR A 119 -17.24 13.99 -34.93
CA TYR A 119 -16.94 13.24 -36.13
C TYR A 119 -17.80 13.84 -37.24
N GLY A 120 -17.22 14.73 -38.06
CA GLY A 120 -17.90 15.65 -39.00
C GLY A 120 -18.89 15.07 -40.02
N ALA A 121 -19.22 13.79 -39.93
CA ALA A 121 -20.27 13.10 -40.67
C ALA A 121 -21.62 13.00 -39.93
N PHE A 122 -21.70 13.24 -38.62
CA PHE A 122 -22.95 13.14 -37.85
C PHE A 122 -23.42 14.51 -37.35
N ARG A 123 -24.34 15.15 -38.10
CA ARG A 123 -25.16 16.23 -37.55
C ARG A 123 -26.17 15.62 -36.56
N ALA A 124 -26.33 16.23 -35.39
CA ALA A 124 -27.35 15.84 -34.44
C ALA A 124 -28.72 15.78 -35.14
N SER A 125 -29.30 14.59 -35.24
CA SER A 125 -30.70 14.45 -35.61
C SER A 125 -31.52 14.95 -34.42
N THR A 126 -31.94 16.20 -34.48
CA THR A 126 -33.00 16.72 -33.61
C THR A 126 -34.15 15.74 -33.64
N ALA A 127 -34.59 15.35 -32.45
CA ALA A 127 -35.58 14.32 -32.19
C ALA A 127 -36.76 14.38 -33.16
N LEU A 128 -37.04 13.20 -33.72
CA LEU A 128 -38.28 12.82 -34.36
C LEU A 128 -39.46 13.10 -33.40
N THR A 129 -40.18 14.20 -33.59
CA THR A 129 -41.55 14.30 -33.06
C THR A 129 -42.45 13.42 -33.92
N VAL A 130 -42.60 12.16 -33.53
CA VAL A 130 -43.79 11.38 -33.90
C VAL A 130 -44.94 12.01 -33.13
N GLN A 131 -45.78 12.75 -33.83
CA GLN A 131 -47.10 13.10 -33.33
C GLN A 131 -48.10 12.27 -34.14
N CYS A 132 -48.82 11.39 -33.44
CA CYS A 132 -49.89 10.57 -33.99
C CYS A 132 -51.00 11.42 -34.61
#